data_AF-A0A4R3LS25-F1
#
_entry.id   AF-A0A4R3LS25-F1
#
_cell.length_a   1.000
_cell.length_b   1.000
_cell.length_c   1.000
_cell.angle_alpha   90.00
_cell.angle_beta   90.00
_cell.angle_gamma   90.00
#
_symmetry.space_group_name_H-M   'P 1'
#
loop_
_entity.id
_entity.type
_entity.pdbx_description
1 polymer ?
#
loop_
_entity_poly.entity_id
_entity_poly.type
_entity_poly.pdbx_seq_one_letter_code
_entity_poly.pdbx_strand_id
1 'polypeptide(L)'
;MRKRTAKFSTKVSVASLLIGLSLASGVGAQTTPHAGHGDAGSGPAEAPSTRAFKAADAAMMTAMAVPYTGDADVDFRTHMIPHHQGAIDMAKVALAYATDPGTKEMALKIIADQEKEIAEMRAWLAARQK
;
A
#
# COMPACT_ATOMS: atom_id res chain seq x y z
N MET A 1 46.58 -35.64 4.17
CA MET A 1 47.84 -35.79 3.41
C MET A 1 47.51 -36.16 1.97
N ARG A 2 47.89 -35.29 1.02
CA ARG A 2 47.99 -35.50 -0.45
C ARG A 2 46.66 -35.70 -1.23
N LYS A 3 46.43 -35.12 -2.42
CA LYS A 3 47.22 -34.27 -3.33
C LYS A 3 46.34 -33.87 -4.54
N ARG A 4 46.54 -32.65 -5.07
CA ARG A 4 46.60 -32.28 -6.52
C ARG A 4 45.26 -32.29 -7.30
N THR A 5 44.95 -31.43 -8.28
CA THR A 5 45.71 -30.42 -9.06
C THR A 5 44.69 -29.57 -9.86
N ALA A 6 45.08 -28.33 -10.18
CA ALA A 6 44.44 -27.41 -11.14
C ALA A 6 44.43 -27.98 -12.59
N LYS A 7 43.79 -27.39 -13.63
CA LYS A 7 44.03 -26.04 -14.22
C LYS A 7 43.33 -25.91 -15.62
N PHE A 8 43.03 -24.66 -16.04
CA PHE A 8 42.89 -24.11 -17.42
C PHE A 8 41.68 -24.53 -18.30
N SER A 9 41.15 -23.79 -19.30
CA SER A 9 41.07 -22.37 -19.76
C SER A 9 41.01 -22.36 -21.30
N THR A 10 39.94 -21.83 -21.91
CA THR A 10 39.88 -21.10 -23.22
C THR A 10 38.39 -20.86 -23.58
N LYS A 11 37.81 -19.66 -23.77
CA LYS A 11 37.98 -18.49 -24.69
C LYS A 11 37.42 -18.64 -26.12
N VAL A 12 36.56 -17.65 -26.49
CA VAL A 12 36.34 -16.99 -27.82
C VAL A 12 35.34 -17.69 -28.77
N SER A 13 34.43 -17.09 -29.56
CA SER A 13 34.04 -15.72 -30.02
C SER A 13 32.58 -15.75 -30.59
N VAL A 14 31.73 -14.71 -30.44
CA VAL A 14 31.37 -13.56 -31.33
C VAL A 14 30.52 -13.86 -32.60
N ALA A 15 29.55 -12.94 -32.84
CA ALA A 15 28.80 -12.58 -34.07
C ALA A 15 27.41 -13.22 -34.22
N SER A 16 26.32 -12.57 -34.66
CA SER A 16 25.94 -11.19 -35.03
C SER A 16 24.43 -11.25 -35.33
N LEU A 17 23.63 -10.20 -35.12
CA LEU A 17 22.69 -9.65 -36.12
C LEU A 17 21.93 -8.43 -35.58
N LEU A 18 21.74 -7.44 -36.47
CA LEU A 18 21.14 -6.13 -36.25
C LEU A 18 19.61 -6.10 -36.46
N ILE A 19 19.02 -4.99 -36.00
CA ILE A 19 17.80 -4.28 -36.48
C ILE A 19 16.55 -4.42 -35.59
N GLY A 20 16.13 -3.28 -35.04
CA GLY A 20 14.83 -3.06 -34.42
C GLY A 20 14.65 -1.59 -34.03
N LEU A 21 14.28 -0.77 -35.02
CA LEU A 21 13.88 0.63 -34.90
C LEU A 21 12.77 0.80 -33.84
N SER A 22 12.95 1.70 -32.86
CA SER A 22 11.86 2.17 -31.99
C SER A 22 11.87 3.69 -31.95
N LEU A 23 10.81 4.26 -32.53
CA LEU A 23 10.51 5.68 -32.59
C LEU A 23 10.35 6.23 -31.16
N ALA A 24 11.14 7.25 -30.84
CA ALA A 24 10.91 8.07 -29.66
C ALA A 24 9.65 8.93 -29.90
N SER A 25 8.61 8.69 -29.11
CA SER A 25 7.45 9.57 -29.01
C SER A 25 6.94 9.48 -27.58
N GLY A 26 7.07 10.55 -26.81
CA GLY A 26 6.56 10.58 -25.45
C GLY A 26 7.14 11.67 -24.57
N VAL A 27 7.06 12.93 -24.96
CA VAL A 27 7.10 14.03 -23.98
C VAL A 27 5.87 14.91 -24.22
N GLY A 28 4.78 14.52 -23.57
CA GLY A 28 3.61 15.36 -23.36
C GLY A 28 3.27 15.28 -21.88
N ALA A 29 3.90 16.13 -21.08
CA ALA A 29 3.54 16.32 -19.68
C ALA A 29 2.15 16.98 -19.63
N GLN A 30 1.11 16.18 -19.43
CA GLN A 30 -0.23 16.69 -19.14
C GLN A 30 -0.36 16.85 -17.63
N THR A 31 -0.09 18.07 -17.17
CA THR A 31 -0.51 18.53 -15.85
C THR A 31 -2.03 18.56 -15.83
N THR A 32 -2.65 17.55 -15.22
CA THR A 32 -4.10 17.57 -14.98
C THR A 32 -4.32 18.27 -13.64
N PRO A 33 -4.89 19.48 -13.59
CA PRO A 33 -5.28 20.08 -12.32
C PRO A 33 -6.50 19.30 -11.79
N HIS A 34 -6.36 18.70 -10.60
CA HIS A 34 -7.49 18.13 -9.87
C HIS A 34 -8.37 19.26 -9.33
N ALA A 35 -9.19 19.84 -10.19
CA ALA A 35 -10.20 20.82 -9.85
C ALA A 35 -11.58 20.16 -9.79
N GLY A 36 -12.27 20.33 -8.66
CA GLY A 36 -13.73 20.22 -8.57
C GLY A 36 -14.26 19.02 -7.78
N HIS A 37 -14.43 19.20 -6.47
CA HIS A 37 -15.46 18.47 -5.72
C HIS A 37 -16.80 19.13 -6.03
N GLY A 38 -17.57 18.55 -6.94
CA GLY A 38 -18.90 19.05 -7.27
C GLY A 38 -19.57 18.20 -8.34
N ASP A 39 -20.31 17.18 -7.92
CA ASP A 39 -21.48 16.74 -8.66
C ASP A 39 -22.56 16.27 -7.67
N ALA A 40 -23.52 17.16 -7.43
CA ALA A 40 -24.85 16.78 -6.97
C ALA A 40 -25.67 16.50 -8.23
N GLY A 41 -25.52 15.30 -8.78
CA GLY A 41 -26.13 14.87 -10.03
C GLY A 41 -26.57 13.42 -9.94
N SER A 42 -27.81 13.18 -10.35
CA SER A 42 -28.52 11.89 -10.33
C SER A 42 -27.85 10.82 -11.21
N GLY A 43 -26.77 10.25 -10.71
CA GLY A 43 -26.23 8.96 -11.15
C GLY A 43 -27.01 7.78 -10.53
N PRO A 44 -26.77 6.54 -10.97
CA PRO A 44 -27.31 5.36 -10.29
C PRO A 44 -27.00 5.44 -8.79
N ALA A 45 -27.99 5.12 -7.96
CA ALA A 45 -27.85 5.16 -6.51
C ALA A 45 -26.60 4.34 -6.12
N GLU A 46 -25.69 5.00 -5.40
CA GLU A 46 -24.42 4.40 -5.01
C GLU A 46 -24.65 3.07 -4.26
N ALA A 47 -23.85 2.04 -4.58
CA ALA A 47 -23.95 0.75 -3.93
C ALA A 47 -23.69 0.90 -2.41
N PRO A 48 -24.41 0.17 -1.54
CA PRO A 48 -24.18 0.23 -0.09
C PRO A 48 -22.73 -0.07 0.32
N SER A 49 -22.07 -1.00 -0.37
CA SER A 49 -20.65 -1.31 -0.16
C SER A 49 -19.74 -0.13 -0.48
N THR A 50 -19.97 0.57 -1.60
CA THR A 50 -19.20 1.76 -1.99
C THR A 50 -19.35 2.87 -0.96
N ARG A 51 -20.57 3.13 -0.46
CA ARG A 51 -20.78 4.07 0.64
C ARG A 51 -20.00 3.69 1.90
N ALA A 52 -20.01 2.41 2.26
CA ALA A 52 -19.33 1.93 3.45
C ALA A 52 -17.80 2.05 3.35
N PHE A 53 -17.22 1.71 2.18
CA PHE A 53 -15.78 1.94 1.94
C PHE A 53 -15.42 3.42 2.01
N LYS A 54 -16.17 4.30 1.34
CA LYS A 54 -15.95 5.75 1.41
C LYS A 54 -16.05 6.30 2.83
N ALA A 55 -16.97 5.77 3.65
CA ALA A 55 -17.09 6.16 5.04
C ALA A 55 -15.87 5.74 5.87
N ALA A 56 -15.34 4.53 5.66
CA ALA A 56 -14.11 4.06 6.31
C ALA A 56 -12.89 4.89 5.88
N ASP A 57 -12.77 5.20 4.58
CA ASP A 57 -11.71 6.07 4.05
C ASP A 57 -11.76 7.47 4.67
N ALA A 58 -12.94 8.08 4.73
CA ALA A 58 -13.12 9.41 5.32
C ALA A 58 -12.80 9.43 6.83
N ALA A 59 -13.21 8.38 7.55
CA ALA A 59 -12.89 8.23 8.97
C ALA A 59 -11.37 8.11 9.18
N MET A 60 -10.69 7.30 8.36
CA MET A 60 -9.23 7.17 8.39
C MET A 60 -8.54 8.50 8.14
N MET A 61 -8.91 9.22 7.07
CA MET A 61 -8.32 10.54 6.76
C MET A 61 -8.50 11.54 7.90
N THR A 62 -9.67 11.53 8.54
CA THR A 62 -9.95 12.38 9.70
C THR A 62 -9.07 12.00 10.89
N ALA A 63 -8.95 10.70 11.19
CA ALA A 63 -8.15 10.21 12.30
C ALA A 63 -6.63 10.37 12.09
N MET A 64 -6.18 10.43 10.83
CA MET A 64 -4.80 10.69 10.42
C MET A 64 -4.38 12.15 10.59
N ALA A 65 -5.30 13.08 10.89
CA ALA A 65 -5.02 14.49 11.09
C ALA A 65 -4.36 14.78 12.46
N VAL A 66 -3.26 14.07 12.75
CA VAL A 66 -2.43 14.22 13.94
C VAL A 66 -1.21 15.11 13.62
N PRO A 67 -0.79 16.02 14.51
CA PRO A 67 0.40 16.85 14.27
C PRO A 67 1.68 16.01 14.23
N TYR A 68 2.60 16.37 13.32
CA TYR A 68 3.96 15.85 13.33
C TYR A 68 4.79 16.48 14.44
N THR A 69 5.64 15.67 15.06
CA THR A 69 6.54 16.06 16.14
C THR A 69 7.96 16.35 15.65
N GLY A 70 8.34 15.78 14.50
CA GLY A 70 9.71 15.82 13.96
C GLY A 70 10.57 14.64 14.41
N ASP A 71 10.11 13.79 15.32
CA ASP A 71 10.71 12.48 15.62
C ASP A 71 10.11 11.44 14.68
N ALA A 72 10.92 10.92 13.75
CA ALA A 72 10.46 10.00 12.72
C ALA A 72 9.83 8.71 13.29
N ASP A 73 10.34 8.18 14.41
CA ASP A 73 9.82 6.96 15.01
C ASP A 73 8.46 7.21 15.66
N VAL A 74 8.31 8.35 16.35
CA VAL A 74 7.05 8.77 16.95
C VAL A 74 6.03 9.09 15.86
N ASP A 75 6.43 9.84 14.84
CA ASP A 75 5.57 10.28 13.75
C ASP A 75 5.05 9.08 12.95
N PHE A 76 5.92 8.14 12.58
CA PHE A 76 5.52 6.93 11.87
C PHE A 76 4.49 6.13 12.66
N ARG A 77 4.75 5.83 13.93
CA ARG A 77 3.87 4.99 14.74
C ARG A 77 2.55 5.68 15.08
N THR A 78 2.59 6.99 15.35
CA THR A 78 1.39 7.78 15.65
C THR A 78 0.45 7.84 14.46
N HIS A 79 0.99 7.99 13.24
CA HIS A 79 0.19 8.00 12.02
C HIS A 79 -0.21 6.60 11.55
N MET A 80 0.63 5.58 11.74
CA MET A 80 0.29 4.22 11.31
C MET A 80 -0.85 3.61 12.12
N ILE A 81 -1.06 4.02 13.37
CA ILE A 81 -2.21 3.54 14.18
C ILE A 81 -3.57 3.85 13.49
N PRO A 82 -3.94 5.10 13.19
CA PRO A 82 -5.20 5.40 12.51
C PRO A 82 -5.24 4.89 11.07
N HIS A 83 -4.10 4.85 10.35
CA HIS A 83 -4.04 4.21 9.03
C HIS A 83 -4.44 2.73 9.10
N HIS A 84 -3.88 2.00 10.08
CA HIS A 84 -4.17 0.59 10.25
C HIS A 84 -5.62 0.35 10.69
N GLN A 85 -6.16 1.23 11.54
CA GLN A 85 -7.56 1.19 11.92
C GLN A 85 -8.49 1.36 10.70
N GLY A 86 -8.14 2.27 9.78
CA GLY A 86 -8.88 2.44 8.52
C GLY A 86 -8.89 1.16 7.67
N ALA A 87 -7.74 0.51 7.52
CA ALA A 87 -7.64 -0.75 6.78
C ALA A 87 -8.43 -1.89 7.44
N ILE A 88 -8.45 -1.97 8.78
CA ILE A 88 -9.29 -2.90 9.54
C ILE A 88 -10.77 -2.63 9.25
N ASP A 89 -11.20 -1.37 9.24
CA ASP A 89 -12.60 -1.02 9.03
C ASP A 89 -13.03 -1.29 7.58
N MET A 90 -12.17 -1.04 6.59
CA MET A 90 -12.39 -1.47 5.20
C MET A 90 -12.44 -2.99 5.06
N ALA A 91 -11.58 -3.73 5.77
CA ALA A 91 -11.60 -5.19 5.76
C ALA A 91 -12.93 -5.73 6.33
N LYS A 92 -13.49 -5.09 7.37
CA LYS A 92 -14.84 -5.41 7.87
C LYS A 92 -15.93 -5.14 6.83
N VAL A 93 -15.82 -4.07 6.06
CA VAL A 93 -16.72 -3.81 4.92
C VAL A 93 -16.60 -4.95 3.89
N ALA A 94 -15.38 -5.39 3.55
CA ALA A 94 -15.18 -6.52 2.65
C ALA A 94 -15.82 -7.81 3.18
N LEU A 95 -15.71 -8.12 4.48
CA LEU A 95 -16.37 -9.28 5.08
C LEU A 95 -17.90 -9.22 4.98
N ALA A 96 -18.47 -8.02 5.07
CA ALA A 96 -19.92 -7.82 4.98
C ALA A 96 -20.46 -7.92 3.54
N TYR A 97 -19.72 -7.45 2.54
CA TYR A 97 -20.23 -7.27 1.18
C TYR A 97 -19.56 -8.13 0.09
N ALA A 98 -18.34 -8.62 0.29
CA ALA A 98 -17.66 -9.41 -0.72
C ALA A 98 -18.29 -10.80 -0.87
N THR A 99 -18.26 -11.34 -2.08
CA THR A 99 -18.73 -12.70 -2.39
C THR A 99 -17.59 -13.65 -2.70
N ASP A 100 -16.44 -13.13 -3.13
CA ASP A 100 -15.24 -13.91 -3.42
C ASP A 100 -14.58 -14.43 -2.13
N PRO A 101 -14.35 -15.75 -1.97
CA PRO A 101 -13.74 -16.32 -0.78
C PRO A 101 -12.32 -15.80 -0.51
N GLY A 102 -11.50 -15.62 -1.56
CA GLY A 102 -10.13 -15.13 -1.41
C GLY A 102 -10.08 -13.71 -0.84
N THR A 103 -11.02 -12.86 -1.25
CA THR A 103 -11.18 -11.51 -0.71
C THR A 103 -11.53 -11.53 0.78
N LYS A 104 -12.39 -12.46 1.22
CA LYS A 104 -12.72 -12.60 2.65
C LYS A 104 -11.56 -13.12 3.47
N GLU A 105 -10.80 -14.08 2.94
CA GLU A 105 -9.59 -14.59 3.60
C GLU A 105 -8.55 -13.49 3.75
N MET A 106 -8.32 -12.70 2.70
CA MET A 106 -7.45 -11.54 2.76
C MET A 106 -7.91 -10.51 3.81
N ALA A 107 -9.22 -10.23 3.88
CA ALA A 107 -9.77 -9.31 4.87
C ALA A 107 -9.57 -9.80 6.31
N LEU A 108 -9.80 -11.09 6.59
CA LEU A 108 -9.52 -11.67 7.92
C LEU A 108 -8.04 -11.55 8.30
N LYS A 109 -7.14 -11.79 7.34
CA LYS A 109 -5.70 -11.65 7.57
C LYS A 109 -5.30 -10.20 7.88
N ILE A 110 -5.84 -9.24 7.11
CA ILE A 110 -5.62 -7.81 7.35
C ILE A 110 -6.05 -7.43 8.77
N ILE A 111 -7.23 -7.88 9.21
CA ILE A 111 -7.73 -7.59 10.57
C ILE A 111 -6.75 -8.12 11.61
N ALA A 112 -6.38 -9.40 11.54
CA ALA A 112 -5.53 -10.03 12.53
C ALA A 112 -4.13 -9.39 12.62
N ASP A 113 -3.49 -9.14 11.47
CA ASP A 113 -2.15 -8.57 11.42
C ASP A 113 -2.14 -7.12 11.92
N GLN A 114 -3.09 -6.31 11.46
CA GLN A 114 -3.09 -4.89 11.76
C GLN A 114 -3.56 -4.57 13.18
N GLU A 115 -4.43 -5.40 13.77
CA GLU A 115 -4.74 -5.30 15.21
C GLU A 115 -3.50 -5.55 16.07
N LYS A 116 -2.68 -6.53 15.70
CA LYS A 116 -1.40 -6.82 16.35
C LYS A 116 -0.43 -5.64 16.22
N GLU A 117 -0.25 -5.11 15.01
CA GLU A 117 0.65 -3.98 14.76
C GLU A 117 0.21 -2.71 15.51
N ILE A 118 -1.09 -2.43 15.60
CA ILE A 118 -1.63 -1.34 16.43
C ILE A 118 -1.24 -1.54 17.90
N ALA A 119 -1.40 -2.75 18.44
CA ALA A 119 -1.04 -3.05 19.83
C ALA A 119 0.46 -2.82 20.09
N GLU A 120 1.32 -3.27 19.17
CA GLU A 120 2.76 -3.08 19.24
C GLU A 120 3.16 -1.59 19.20
N MET A 121 2.56 -0.80 18.28
CA MET A 121 2.82 0.64 18.20
C MET A 121 2.36 1.39 19.44
N ARG A 122 1.18 1.07 19.98
CA ARG A 122 0.67 1.68 21.22
C ARG A 122 1.55 1.34 22.42
N ALA A 123 1.98 0.10 22.56
CA ALA A 123 2.87 -0.32 23.63
C ALA A 123 4.21 0.42 23.58
N TRP A 124 4.80 0.56 22.39
CA TRP A 124 6.04 1.29 22.19
C TRP A 124 5.92 2.77 22.54
N LEU A 125 4.85 3.44 22.10
CA LEU A 125 4.60 4.86 22.42
C LEU A 125 4.41 5.08 23.92
N ALA A 126 3.65 4.20 24.59
CA ALA A 126 3.42 4.29 26.03
C ALA A 126 4.71 4.09 26.86
N ALA A 127 5.64 3.25 26.38
CA ALA A 127 6.92 3.01 27.04
C ALA A 127 7.87 4.23 26.99
N ARG A 128 7.72 5.14 26.02
CA ARG A 128 8.54 6.35 25.86
C ARG A 128 8.02 7.58 26.60
N GLN A 129 6.75 7.57 27.01
CA GLN A 129 6.13 8.67 27.75
C GLN A 129 6.42 8.60 29.26
N LYS A 130 7.18 7.59 29.71
CA LYS A 130 7.68 7.45 31.09
C LYS A 130 9.09 7.99 31.19
#